data_AF-A0A072TNC3-F1
#
_entry.id   AF-A0A072TNC3-F1
#
_cell.length_a   1.000
_cell.length_b   1.000
_cell.length_c   1.000
_cell.angle_alpha   90.00
_cell.angle_beta   90.00
_cell.angle_gamma   90.00
#
_symmetry.space_group_name_H-M   'P 1'
#
loop_
_entity.id
_entity.type
_entity.pdbx_description
1 polymer ?
#
loop_
_entity_poly.entity_id
_entity_poly.type
_entity_poly.pdbx_seq_one_letter_code
_entity_poly.pdbx_strand_id
1 'polypeptide(L)'
;MLQNKPYLRKKKLNIIDYVKLNVYAFSIITVGGLLNATFGNITELIVAIFALSSNQIAVVKYSLLGSILSNHLLVLGTSLLCGGIANLGVEQKYDRVSP
;
A
#
# COMPACT_ATOMS: atom_id res chain seq x y z
N MET A 1 4.20 29.73 31.28
CA MET A 1 4.32 28.37 31.85
C MET A 1 4.20 27.26 30.78
N LEU A 2 5.02 27.24 29.71
CA LEU A 2 4.89 26.18 28.66
C LEU A 2 6.21 25.71 28.01
N GLN A 3 7.39 26.02 28.58
CA GLN A 3 8.67 25.61 27.97
C GLN A 3 9.24 24.26 28.47
N ASN A 4 8.55 23.54 29.35
CA ASN A 4 9.07 22.32 29.97
C ASN A 4 8.21 21.08 29.61
N LYS A 5 7.94 20.87 28.31
CA LYS A 5 7.38 19.60 27.81
C LYS A 5 8.52 18.73 27.27
N PRO A 6 8.72 17.49 27.81
CA PRO A 6 9.86 16.62 27.48
C PRO A 6 9.93 16.15 26.01
N TYR A 7 8.86 16.34 25.24
CA TYR A 7 8.77 15.98 23.82
C TYR A 7 9.41 16.99 22.85
N LEU A 8 9.80 18.18 23.33
CA LEU A 8 10.37 19.26 22.50
C LEU A 8 11.90 19.32 22.53
N ARG A 9 12.58 18.30 23.08
CA ARG A 9 14.04 18.20 23.00
C ARG A 9 14.44 17.73 21.60
N LYS A 10 14.46 18.66 20.63
CA LYS A 10 15.05 18.41 19.30
C LYS A 10 16.53 18.08 19.49
N LYS A 11 16.87 16.79 19.53
CA LYS A 11 18.25 16.32 19.50
C LYS A 11 18.85 16.80 18.18
N LYS A 12 19.88 17.66 18.24
CA LYS A 12 20.59 18.12 17.05
C LYS A 12 21.25 16.89 16.42
N LEU A 13 20.68 16.38 15.32
CA LEU A 13 21.23 15.22 14.62
C LEU A 13 22.59 15.59 14.03
N ASN A 14 23.57 14.72 14.23
CA ASN A 14 24.82 14.83 13.49
C ASN A 14 24.60 14.38 12.03
N ILE A 15 25.56 14.69 11.16
CA ILE A 15 25.41 14.37 9.73
C ILE A 15 25.40 12.86 9.47
N ILE A 16 26.06 12.07 10.33
CA ILE A 16 26.10 10.61 10.25
C ILE A 16 24.71 10.02 10.52
N ASP A 17 24.01 10.50 11.55
CA ASP A 17 22.66 10.10 11.94
C ASP A 17 21.67 10.43 10.82
N TYR A 18 21.83 11.60 10.17
CA TYR A 18 20.99 12.01 9.05
C TYR A 18 21.18 11.09 7.83
N VAL A 19 22.43 10.80 7.46
CA VAL A 19 22.74 9.86 6.36
C VAL A 19 22.20 8.48 6.68
N LYS A 20 22.39 8.00 7.91
CA LYS A 20 21.90 6.69 8.36
C LYS A 20 20.39 6.59 8.29
N LEU A 21 19.67 7.63 8.73
CA LEU A 21 18.20 7.67 8.66
C LEU A 21 17.70 7.67 7.21
N ASN A 22 18.36 8.38 6.30
CA ASN A 22 18.00 8.38 4.88
C ASN A 22 18.25 7.02 4.22
N VAL A 23 19.39 6.39 4.49
CA VAL A 23 19.70 5.05 3.97
C VAL A 23 18.70 4.02 4.50
N TYR A 24 18.36 4.09 5.79
CA TYR A 24 17.33 3.21 6.37
C TYR A 24 15.96 3.49 5.79
N ALA A 25 15.53 4.75 5.67
CA ALA A 25 14.25 5.09 5.10
C ALA A 25 14.12 4.56 3.66
N PHE A 26 15.14 4.76 2.82
CA PHE A 26 15.14 4.24 1.46
C PHE A 26 15.10 2.70 1.41
N SER A 27 15.90 2.04 2.23
CA SER A 27 15.93 0.58 2.32
C SER A 27 14.58 0.02 2.79
N ILE A 28 13.97 0.64 3.80
CA ILE A 28 12.67 0.24 4.34
C ILE A 28 11.56 0.47 3.31
N ILE A 29 11.57 1.59 2.58
CA ILE A 29 10.57 1.85 1.53
C ILE A 29 10.68 0.82 0.41
N THR A 30 11.90 0.54 -0.05
CA THR A 30 12.13 -0.39 -1.17
C THR A 30 11.81 -1.83 -0.78
N VAL A 31 12.36 -2.30 0.34
CA VAL A 31 12.12 -3.66 0.84
C VAL A 31 10.67 -3.80 1.29
N GLY A 32 10.11 -2.81 1.99
CA GLY A 32 8.72 -2.80 2.41
C GLY A 32 7.75 -2.83 1.24
N GLY A 33 8.04 -2.09 0.16
CA GLY A 33 7.26 -2.14 -1.07
C GLY A 33 7.29 -3.52 -1.74
N LEU A 34 8.47 -4.14 -1.82
CA LEU A 34 8.62 -5.49 -2.38
C LEU A 34 7.90 -6.55 -1.54
N LEU A 35 8.04 -6.47 -0.21
CA LEU A 35 7.35 -7.35 0.73
C LEU A 35 5.83 -7.17 0.63
N ASN A 36 5.34 -5.93 0.53
CA ASN A 36 3.91 -5.67 0.37
C ASN A 36 3.36 -6.22 -0.95
N ALA A 37 4.10 -6.10 -2.05
CA ALA A 37 3.68 -6.68 -3.33
C ALA A 37 3.62 -8.22 -3.30
N THR A 38 4.55 -8.85 -2.60
CA THR A 38 4.67 -10.32 -2.52
C THR A 38 3.69 -10.90 -1.49
N PHE A 39 3.76 -10.43 -0.25
CA PHE A 39 2.94 -10.92 0.87
C PHE A 39 1.50 -10.40 0.82
N GLY A 40 1.27 -9.21 0.27
CA GLY A 40 -0.07 -8.65 0.09
C GLY A 40 -0.91 -9.41 -0.94
N ASN A 41 -0.27 -10.17 -1.84
CA ASN A 41 -0.95 -11.02 -2.84
C ASN A 41 -0.49 -12.50 -2.76
N ILE A 42 0.00 -12.93 -1.60
CA ILE A 42 0.62 -14.26 -1.47
C ILE A 42 -0.39 -15.39 -1.65
N THR A 43 -1.64 -15.16 -1.24
CA THR A 43 -2.72 -16.16 -1.37
C THR A 43 -2.99 -16.46 -2.84
N GLU A 44 -3.10 -15.44 -3.69
CA GLU A 44 -3.27 -15.62 -5.14
C GLU A 44 -2.04 -16.28 -5.77
N LEU A 45 -0.83 -15.91 -5.32
CA LEU A 45 0.40 -16.52 -5.82
C LEU A 45 0.48 -18.01 -5.49
N ILE A 46 0.14 -18.41 -4.26
CA ILE A 46 0.12 -19.82 -3.84
C ILE A 46 -0.88 -20.61 -4.68
N VAL A 47 -2.12 -20.12 -4.80
CA VAL A 47 -3.17 -20.80 -5.59
C VAL A 47 -2.76 -20.93 -7.05
N ALA A 48 -2.16 -19.88 -7.63
CA ALA A 48 -1.63 -19.92 -8.99
C ALA A 48 -0.53 -20.98 -9.17
N ILE A 49 0.43 -21.08 -8.22
CA ILE A 49 1.50 -22.09 -8.28
C ILE A 49 0.94 -23.51 -8.19
N PHE A 50 -0.01 -23.78 -7.28
CA PHE A 50 -0.64 -25.10 -7.16
C PHE A 50 -1.44 -25.48 -8.41
N ALA A 51 -2.17 -24.53 -9.00
CA ALA A 51 -2.93 -24.75 -10.23
C ALA A 51 -2.00 -24.97 -11.44
N LEU A 52 -0.88 -24.24 -11.52
CA LEU A 52 0.19 -24.46 -12.49
C LEU A 52 0.83 -25.85 -12.32
N SER A 53 1.12 -26.27 -11.10
CA SER A 53 1.69 -27.60 -10.80
C SER A 53 0.74 -28.74 -11.20
N SER A 54 -0.58 -28.48 -11.25
CA SER A 54 -1.59 -29.42 -11.71
C SER A 54 -1.85 -29.32 -13.22
N ASN A 55 -1.02 -28.57 -13.94
CA ASN A 55 -1.11 -28.28 -15.38
C ASN A 55 -2.44 -27.61 -15.81
N GLN A 56 -3.14 -26.96 -14.88
CA GLN A 56 -4.42 -26.30 -15.12
C GLN A 56 -4.25 -24.83 -15.52
N ILE A 57 -3.67 -24.61 -16.70
CA ILE A 57 -3.35 -23.27 -17.21
C ILE A 57 -4.59 -22.39 -17.34
N ALA A 58 -5.76 -22.97 -17.70
CA ALA A 58 -7.01 -22.22 -17.80
C ALA A 58 -7.41 -21.59 -16.46
N VAL A 59 -7.32 -22.35 -15.36
CA VAL A 59 -7.68 -21.87 -14.02
C VAL A 59 -6.75 -20.73 -13.59
N VAL A 60 -5.46 -20.84 -13.88
CA VAL A 60 -4.47 -19.80 -13.55
C VAL A 60 -4.77 -18.49 -14.30
N LYS A 61 -5.10 -18.57 -15.60
CA LYS A 61 -5.47 -17.41 -16.41
C LYS A 61 -6.70 -16.70 -15.85
N TYR A 62 -7.77 -17.45 -15.57
CA TYR A 62 -9.00 -16.86 -15.02
C TYR A 62 -8.78 -16.31 -13.61
N SER A 63 -7.96 -16.97 -12.79
CA SER A 63 -7.61 -16.51 -11.44
C SER A 63 -6.82 -15.20 -11.46
N LEU A 64 -5.86 -15.04 -12.38
CA LEU A 64 -5.09 -13.80 -12.51
C LEU A 64 -5.98 -12.64 -12.99
N LEU A 65 -6.85 -12.89 -13.97
CA LEU A 65 -7.83 -11.89 -14.41
C LEU A 65 -8.77 -11.50 -13.26
N GLY A 66 -9.30 -12.49 -12.53
CA GLY A 66 -10.16 -12.28 -11.38
C GLY A 66 -9.48 -11.48 -10.27
N SER A 67 -8.20 -11.73 -9.97
CA SER A 67 -7.42 -10.98 -8.98
C SER A 67 -7.26 -9.51 -9.38
N ILE A 68 -6.91 -9.22 -10.63
CA ILE A 68 -6.77 -7.84 -11.12
C ILE A 68 -8.13 -7.11 -11.06
N LEU A 69 -9.20 -7.76 -11.54
CA LEU A 69 -10.56 -7.21 -11.53
C LEU A 69 -11.06 -6.96 -10.10
N SER A 70 -10.87 -7.90 -9.18
CA SER A 70 -11.28 -7.73 -7.78
C SER A 70 -10.50 -6.58 -7.11
N ASN A 71 -9.18 -6.59 -7.23
CA ASN A 71 -8.35 -5.61 -6.53
C ASN A 71 -8.52 -4.18 -7.07
N HIS A 72 -8.84 -4.03 -8.36
CA HIS A 72 -9.04 -2.71 -8.95
C HIS A 72 -10.50 -2.28 -9.02
N LEU A 73 -11.44 -3.15 -9.41
CA LEU A 73 -12.85 -2.72 -9.59
C LEU A 73 -13.66 -2.92 -8.31
N LEU A 74 -13.48 -4.03 -7.59
CA LEU A 74 -14.27 -4.29 -6.38
C LEU A 74 -13.80 -3.38 -5.24
N VAL A 75 -12.50 -3.29 -4.99
CA VAL A 75 -11.95 -2.43 -3.92
C VAL A 75 -12.19 -0.95 -4.24
N LEU A 76 -11.89 -0.50 -5.46
CA LEU A 76 -12.16 0.88 -5.85
C LEU A 76 -13.67 1.17 -5.86
N GLY A 77 -14.48 0.31 -6.45
CA GLY A 77 -15.92 0.49 -6.50
C GLY A 77 -16.56 0.54 -5.11
N THR A 78 -16.17 -0.35 -4.20
CA THR A 78 -16.67 -0.33 -2.82
C THR A 78 -16.16 0.87 -2.03
N SER A 79 -14.89 1.27 -2.21
CA SER A 79 -14.38 2.48 -1.55
C SER A 79 -15.05 3.76 -2.04
N LEU A 80 -15.32 3.89 -3.35
CA LEU A 80 -16.10 5.00 -3.91
C LEU A 80 -17.55 4.97 -3.43
N LEU A 81 -18.18 3.79 -3.37
CA LEU A 81 -19.55 3.64 -2.90
C LEU A 81 -19.67 3.97 -1.40
N CYS A 82 -18.82 3.39 -0.56
CA CYS A 82 -18.80 3.66 0.88
C CYS A 82 -18.41 5.11 1.19
N GLY A 83 -17.38 5.62 0.50
CA GLY A 83 -16.93 7.01 0.63
C GLY A 83 -18.00 8.01 0.19
N GLY A 84 -18.70 7.71 -0.91
CA GLY A 84 -19.82 8.50 -1.42
C GLY A 84 -21.04 8.48 -0.51
N ILE A 85 -21.42 7.31 0.04
CA ILE A 85 -22.52 7.21 1.01
C ILE A 85 -22.19 7.96 2.30
N ALA A 86 -20.96 7.83 2.81
CA ALA A 86 -20.53 8.53 4.03
C ALA A 86 -20.46 10.06 3.85
N ASN A 87 -20.25 10.54 2.62
CA ASN A 87 -20.13 11.96 2.28
C ASN A 87 -21.21 12.40 1.29
N LEU A 88 -22.46 12.03 1.58
CA LEU A 88 -23.62 12.39 0.73
C LEU A 88 -23.68 13.92 0.54
N GLY A 89 -23.41 14.40 -0.67
CA GLY A 89 -23.46 15.83 -1.02
C GLY A 89 -22.14 16.59 -0.97
N VAL A 90 -21.01 15.94 -0.66
CA VAL A 90 -19.66 16.53 -0.78
C VAL A 90 -18.92 15.80 -1.90
N GLU A 91 -18.50 16.52 -2.95
CA GLU A 91 -17.66 15.93 -3.99
C GLU A 91 -16.32 15.45 -3.40
N GLN A 92 -16.02 14.16 -3.58
CA GLN A 92 -14.69 13.64 -3.28
C GLN A 92 -13.75 13.99 -4.44
N LYS A 93 -13.05 15.12 -4.31
CA LYS A 93 -12.09 15.58 -5.31
C LYS A 93 -10.81 14.72 -5.22
N TYR A 94 -10.66 13.80 -6.16
CA TYR A 94 -9.46 12.95 -6.32
C TYR A 94 -8.42 13.55 -7.28
N ASP A 95 -8.65 14.78 -7.75
CA ASP A 95 -7.68 15.49 -8.55
C ASP A 95 -6.40 15.74 -7.77
N ARG A 96 -5.28 15.64 -8.48
CA ARG A 96 -3.97 15.97 -7.93
C ARG A 96 -3.98 17.45 -7.60
N VAL A 97 -4.02 17.78 -6.32
CA VAL A 97 -3.90 19.17 -5.85
C VAL A 97 -2.50 19.66 -6.23
N SER A 98 -2.40 20.46 -7.29
CA SER A 98 -1.31 21.40 -7.48
C SER A 98 -1.77 22.75 -6.91
N PRO A 99 -1.21 23.23 -5.78
CA PRO A 99 -1.18 24.67 -5.49
C PRO A 99 -0.15 25.37 -6.37
#